data_AF-A0A151SP52-F1
#
_entry.id   AF-A0A151SP52-F1
#
_cell.length_a   1.000
_cell.length_b   1.000
_cell.length_c   1.000
_cell.angle_alpha   90.00
_cell.angle_beta   90.00
_cell.angle_gamma   90.00
#
_symmetry.space_group_name_H-M   'P 1'
#
loop_
_entity.id
_entity.type
_entity.pdbx_description
1 polymer ?
#
loop_
_entity_poly.entity_id
_entity_poly.type
_entity_poly.pdbx_seq_one_letter_code
_entity_poly.pdbx_strand_id
1 'polypeptide(L)'
;MGGTSNPPFFYVYQCFFRDLGVCLPFLQFECNFLNFVNVAPSWQLHPNSWGFLRAFQVLCSTLGIGLSLPVFLHFSQLKLGERPFGWVSLNGSKAGGLFSLYSQSYKNFKQEFFRVLPTEVDPLKDEVFHFGRLPRLPLYWQ
;
A
#
# COMPACT_ATOMS: atom_id res chain seq x y z
N MET A 1 -16.05 32.80 7.56
CA MET A 1 -16.41 32.05 6.34
C MET A 1 -15.81 30.65 6.46
N GLY A 2 -16.60 29.69 6.96
CA GLY A 2 -16.16 28.30 7.10
C GLY A 2 -16.28 27.61 5.75
N GLY A 3 -15.16 27.48 5.03
CA GLY A 3 -15.13 26.68 3.81
C GLY A 3 -15.55 25.26 4.15
N THR A 4 -16.51 24.71 3.42
CA THR A 4 -16.81 23.28 3.43
C THR A 4 -15.53 22.54 3.09
N SER A 5 -14.83 22.00 4.08
CA SER A 5 -13.63 21.19 3.86
C SER A 5 -14.08 19.96 3.08
N ASN A 6 -13.73 19.90 1.80
CA ASN A 6 -13.95 18.69 1.01
C ASN A 6 -13.34 17.52 1.78
N PRO A 7 -14.05 16.39 1.91
CA PRO A 7 -13.51 15.23 2.59
C PRO A 7 -12.19 14.81 1.92
N PRO A 8 -11.19 14.37 2.71
CA PRO A 8 -9.94 13.90 2.16
C PRO A 8 -10.22 12.75 1.18
N PHE A 9 -9.52 12.73 0.05
CA PHE A 9 -9.64 11.65 -0.93
C PHE A 9 -8.27 11.33 -1.50
N PHE A 10 -8.11 10.11 -1.98
CA PHE A 10 -6.94 9.69 -2.75
C PHE A 10 -7.35 8.84 -3.95
N TYR A 11 -6.43 8.70 -4.90
CA TYR A 11 -6.60 7.87 -6.07
C TYR A 11 -5.81 6.58 -5.92
N VAL A 12 -6.43 5.46 -6.27
CA VAL A 12 -5.80 4.14 -6.30
C VAL A 12 -6.03 3.52 -7.67
N TYR A 13 -5.02 2.86 -8.23
CA TYR A 13 -5.20 2.16 -9.49
C TYR A 13 -6.18 0.99 -9.34
N GLN A 14 -7.08 0.83 -10.31
CA GLN A 14 -8.13 -0.19 -10.28
C GLN A 14 -7.60 -1.62 -10.08
N CYS A 15 -6.42 -1.92 -10.63
CA CYS A 15 -5.76 -3.23 -10.50
C CYS A 15 -5.53 -3.67 -9.05
N PHE A 16 -5.36 -2.73 -8.11
CA PHE A 16 -5.15 -3.06 -6.70
C PHE A 16 -6.37 -3.75 -6.10
N PHE A 17 -7.57 -3.25 -6.38
CA PHE A 17 -8.81 -3.87 -5.90
C PHE A 17 -9.16 -5.11 -6.72
N ARG A 18 -9.13 -4.99 -8.06
CA ARG A 18 -9.64 -6.03 -8.96
C ARG A 18 -8.73 -7.25 -9.05
N ASP A 19 -7.43 -7.01 -9.21
CA ASP A 19 -6.47 -8.07 -9.55
C ASP A 19 -5.65 -8.50 -8.32
N LEU A 20 -5.40 -7.59 -7.36
CA LEU A 20 -4.54 -7.84 -6.20
C LEU A 20 -5.31 -8.00 -4.87
N GLY A 21 -6.65 -7.88 -4.90
CA GLY A 21 -7.51 -8.14 -3.74
C GLY A 21 -7.23 -7.23 -2.55
N VAL A 22 -6.89 -5.97 -2.80
CA VAL A 22 -6.77 -4.94 -1.76
C VAL A 22 -8.14 -4.69 -1.14
N CYS A 23 -8.21 -4.68 0.18
CA CYS A 23 -9.42 -4.34 0.93
C CYS A 23 -9.14 -3.16 1.85
N LEU A 24 -10.14 -2.29 2.00
CA LEU A 24 -10.13 -1.20 2.98
C LEU A 24 -11.02 -1.58 4.18
N PRO A 25 -10.70 -1.12 5.41
CA PRO A 25 -9.50 -0.35 5.76
C PRO A 25 -8.22 -1.21 5.69
N PHE A 26 -7.08 -0.58 5.44
CA PHE A 26 -5.79 -1.27 5.39
C PHE A 26 -5.44 -1.93 6.72
N LEU A 27 -4.75 -3.07 6.64
CA LEU A 27 -4.22 -3.73 7.83
C LEU A 27 -3.09 -2.89 8.44
N GLN A 28 -2.91 -2.96 9.76
CA GLN A 28 -1.81 -2.23 10.43
C GLN A 28 -0.43 -2.53 9.81
N PHE A 29 -0.20 -3.77 9.40
CA PHE A 29 1.01 -4.19 8.69
C PHE A 29 1.21 -3.44 7.37
N GLU A 30 0.15 -3.26 6.59
CA GLU A 30 0.20 -2.55 5.30
C GLU A 30 0.48 -1.06 5.53
N CYS A 31 -0.18 -0.44 6.52
CA CYS A 31 0.11 0.93 6.92
C CYS A 31 1.57 1.10 7.36
N ASN A 32 2.10 0.18 8.18
CA ASN A 32 3.48 0.22 8.64
C ASN A 32 4.47 0.10 7.46
N PHE A 33 4.18 -0.77 6.49
CA PHE A 33 4.99 -0.89 5.29
C PHE A 33 4.97 0.39 4.46
N LEU A 34 3.78 0.95 4.19
CA LEU A 34 3.62 2.18 3.41
C LEU A 34 4.32 3.38 4.06
N ASN A 35 4.23 3.49 5.39
CA ASN A 35 4.96 4.48 6.17
C ASN A 35 6.48 4.26 6.10
N PHE A 36 6.95 3.00 6.17
CA PHE A 36 8.38 2.68 6.05
C PHE A 36 8.96 3.07 4.68
N VAL A 37 8.21 2.86 3.60
CA VAL A 37 8.65 3.25 2.25
C VAL A 37 8.45 4.74 1.96
N ASN A 38 7.83 5.47 2.88
CA ASN A 38 7.50 6.88 2.77
C ASN A 38 6.76 7.23 1.45
N VAL A 39 5.85 6.34 1.03
CA VAL A 39 5.03 6.55 -0.17
C VAL A 39 3.64 7.00 0.27
N ALA A 40 3.24 8.20 -0.15
CA ALA A 40 1.89 8.71 0.05
C ALA A 40 0.81 7.78 -0.57
N PRO A 41 -0.49 7.91 -0.22
CA PRO A 41 -1.60 7.18 -0.81
C PRO A 41 -1.79 7.33 -2.32
N SER A 42 -0.94 8.10 -2.99
CA SER A 42 -0.79 8.09 -4.44
C SER A 42 -0.14 6.81 -4.99
N TRP A 43 0.03 5.78 -4.16
CA TRP A 43 0.29 4.37 -4.52
C TRP A 43 1.34 4.24 -5.64
N GLN A 44 2.47 4.95 -5.51
CA GLN A 44 3.66 4.76 -6.37
C GLN A 44 4.35 3.40 -6.10
N LEU A 45 3.69 2.51 -5.38
CA LEU A 45 4.07 1.12 -5.23
C LEU A 45 3.70 0.37 -6.51
N HIS A 46 4.64 -0.36 -7.08
CA HIS A 46 4.36 -1.20 -8.24
C HIS A 46 3.37 -2.32 -7.86
N PRO A 47 2.38 -2.68 -8.71
CA PRO A 47 1.40 -3.75 -8.43
C PRO A 47 2.04 -5.07 -7.97
N ASN A 48 3.14 -5.48 -8.62
CA ASN A 48 3.89 -6.67 -8.18
C ASN A 48 4.34 -6.59 -6.73
N SER A 49 4.81 -5.43 -6.26
CA SER A 49 5.27 -5.26 -4.88
C SER A 49 4.14 -5.50 -3.89
N TRP A 50 2.93 -5.08 -4.21
CA TRP A 50 1.77 -5.37 -3.38
C TRP A 50 1.43 -6.87 -3.39
N GLY A 51 1.62 -7.54 -4.53
CA GLY A 51 1.56 -9.00 -4.60
C GLY A 51 2.49 -9.69 -3.58
N PHE A 52 3.71 -9.19 -3.37
CA PHE A 52 4.62 -9.71 -2.33
C PHE A 52 4.05 -9.53 -0.92
N LEU A 53 3.47 -8.36 -0.62
CA LEU A 53 2.84 -8.12 0.69
C LEU A 53 1.67 -9.08 0.92
N ARG A 54 0.79 -9.25 -0.08
CA ARG A 54 -0.35 -10.18 0.03
C ARG A 54 0.11 -11.62 0.17
N ALA A 55 1.11 -12.05 -0.61
CA ALA A 55 1.67 -13.40 -0.51
C ALA A 55 2.27 -13.67 0.88
N PHE A 56 2.99 -12.70 1.44
CA PHE A 56 3.50 -12.79 2.81
C PHE A 56 2.38 -12.86 3.86
N GLN A 57 1.33 -12.05 3.71
CA GLN A 57 0.18 -12.10 4.60
C GLN A 57 -0.53 -13.45 4.58
N VAL A 58 -0.75 -14.01 3.39
CA VAL A 58 -1.35 -15.33 3.23
C VAL A 58 -0.45 -16.40 3.84
N LEU A 59 0.86 -16.37 3.57
CA LEU A 59 1.82 -17.33 4.12
C LEU A 59 1.88 -17.28 5.66
N CYS A 60 1.94 -16.09 6.26
CA CYS A 60 1.93 -15.94 7.70
C CYS A 60 0.60 -16.44 8.31
N SER A 61 -0.53 -16.14 7.66
CA SER A 61 -1.85 -16.62 8.08
C SER A 61 -1.95 -18.14 8.04
N THR A 62 -1.47 -18.78 6.97
CA THR A 62 -1.49 -20.26 6.85
C THR A 62 -0.55 -20.95 7.83
N LEU A 63 0.57 -20.31 8.19
CA LEU A 63 1.51 -20.83 9.18
C LEU A 63 1.13 -20.46 10.64
N GLY A 64 0.12 -19.62 10.86
CA GLY A 64 -0.24 -19.12 12.19
C GLY A 64 0.81 -18.20 12.81
N ILE A 65 1.64 -17.55 12.00
CA ILE A 65 2.72 -16.65 12.44
C ILE A 65 2.24 -15.20 12.34
N GLY A 66 2.64 -14.35 13.29
CA GLY A 66 2.36 -12.92 13.24
C GLY A 66 3.06 -12.21 12.08
N LEU A 67 2.40 -11.21 11.49
CA LEU A 67 2.98 -10.37 10.45
C LEU A 67 4.08 -9.49 11.02
N SER A 68 5.30 -9.60 10.49
CA SER A 68 6.46 -8.83 10.94
C SER A 68 7.14 -8.12 9.76
N LEU A 69 7.18 -6.79 9.82
CA LEU A 69 7.80 -5.95 8.79
C LEU A 69 9.32 -6.22 8.64
N PRO A 70 10.12 -6.34 9.72
CA PRO A 70 11.54 -6.69 9.60
C PRO A 70 11.77 -8.05 8.90
N VAL A 71 10.94 -9.05 9.21
CA VAL A 71 11.03 -10.37 8.58
C VAL A 71 10.68 -10.28 7.10
N PHE A 72 9.62 -9.55 6.75
CA PHE A 72 9.27 -9.31 5.35
C PHE A 72 10.44 -8.66 4.57
N LEU A 73 11.02 -7.58 5.13
CA LEU A 73 12.14 -6.87 4.53
C LEU A 73 13.43 -7.70 4.43
N HIS A 74 13.59 -8.73 5.27
CA HIS A 74 14.71 -9.65 5.14
C HIS A 74 14.63 -10.47 3.83
N PHE A 75 13.42 -10.92 3.47
CA PHE A 75 13.18 -11.74 2.28
C PHE A 75 12.88 -10.94 1.02
N SER A 76 12.55 -9.65 1.15
CA SER A 76 12.25 -8.76 0.03
C SER A 76 13.30 -7.66 -0.11
N GLN A 77 13.86 -7.48 -1.30
CA GLN A 77 14.70 -6.33 -1.61
C GLN A 77 13.84 -5.18 -2.14
N LEU A 78 13.95 -4.02 -1.49
CA LEU A 78 13.29 -2.80 -1.92
C LEU A 78 14.17 -2.01 -2.89
N LYS A 79 13.58 -1.57 -3.99
CA LYS A 79 14.19 -0.68 -4.98
C LYS A 79 13.31 0.55 -5.14
N LEU A 80 13.83 1.71 -4.75
CA LEU A 80 13.21 3.00 -5.04
C LEU A 80 13.68 3.48 -6.42
N GLY A 81 12.74 3.84 -7.27
CA GLY A 81 13.04 4.61 -8.48
C GLY A 81 13.54 6.02 -8.15
N GLU A 82 14.11 6.70 -9.13
CA GLU A 82 14.60 8.07 -8.98
C GLU A 82 13.47 9.04 -8.63
N ARG A 83 13.68 9.86 -7.60
CA ARG A 83 12.73 10.90 -7.17
C ARG A 83 12.62 11.99 -8.25
N PRO A 84 11.45 12.64 -8.43
CA PRO A 84 10.24 12.60 -7.59
C PRO A 84 9.14 11.63 -8.06
N PHE A 85 9.31 10.94 -9.18
CA PHE A 85 8.30 10.06 -9.78
C PHE A 85 8.68 8.56 -9.75
N GLY A 86 9.66 8.22 -8.92
CA GLY A 86 10.24 6.90 -8.80
C GLY A 86 9.28 5.90 -8.20
N TRP A 87 9.03 4.80 -8.91
CA TRP A 87 8.20 3.71 -8.41
C TRP A 87 8.95 2.91 -7.35
N VAL A 88 8.24 2.54 -6.28
CA VAL A 88 8.75 1.58 -5.31
C VAL A 88 8.45 0.17 -5.81
N SER A 89 9.52 -0.56 -6.10
CA SER A 89 9.45 -1.96 -6.54
C SER A 89 10.09 -2.89 -5.51
N LEU A 90 9.42 -4.00 -5.22
CA LEU A 90 9.97 -5.10 -4.43
C LEU A 90 10.43 -6.20 -5.37
N ASN A 91 11.54 -6.84 -5.01
CA ASN A 91 12.02 -8.07 -5.62
C ASN A 91 12.36 -9.09 -4.53
N GLY A 92 12.49 -10.36 -4.90
CA GLY A 92 13.05 -11.36 -3.98
C GLY A 92 14.48 -11.00 -3.57
N SER A 93 14.82 -11.20 -2.30
CA SER A 93 16.18 -11.03 -1.80
C SER A 93 17.15 -11.99 -2.50
N LYS A 94 18.38 -11.51 -2.75
CA LYS A 94 19.48 -12.35 -3.31
C LYS A 94 19.89 -13.48 -2.37
N ALA A 95 19.56 -13.39 -1.08
CA ALA A 95 19.91 -14.35 -0.05
C ALA A 95 18.86 -15.48 0.13
N GLY A 96 17.90 -15.61 -0.78
CA GLY A 96 16.83 -16.62 -0.71
C GLY A 96 15.44 -15.99 -0.58
N GLY A 97 15.02 -15.23 -1.59
CA GLY A 97 13.69 -14.62 -1.63
C GLY A 97 12.57 -15.65 -1.51
N LEU A 98 11.56 -15.36 -0.67
CA LEU A 98 10.41 -16.24 -0.44
C LEU A 98 9.46 -16.33 -1.64
N PHE A 99 9.39 -15.26 -2.44
CA PHE A 99 8.41 -15.13 -3.52
C PHE A 99 9.09 -14.72 -4.81
N SER A 100 8.56 -15.21 -5.93
CA SER A 100 8.87 -14.75 -7.27
C SER A 100 7.91 -13.62 -7.69
N LEU A 101 8.30 -12.85 -8.71
CA LEU A 101 7.43 -11.82 -9.27
C LEU A 101 6.18 -12.47 -9.87
N TYR A 102 5.01 -11.93 -9.54
CA TYR A 102 3.73 -12.33 -10.14
C TYR A 102 3.77 -12.18 -11.68
N SER A 103 4.33 -11.08 -12.18
CA SER A 103 4.63 -10.88 -13.60
C SER A 103 5.94 -10.12 -13.75
N GLN A 104 6.76 -10.48 -14.74
CA GLN A 104 8.00 -9.74 -15.05
C GLN A 104 7.71 -8.30 -15.52
N SER A 105 6.53 -8.05 -16.08
CA SER A 105 6.09 -6.72 -16.52
C SER A 105 4.58 -6.60 -16.35
N TYR A 106 4.15 -5.95 -15.26
CA TYR A 106 2.75 -5.59 -15.08
C TYR A 106 2.47 -4.35 -15.94
N LYS A 107 1.93 -4.56 -17.14
CA LYS A 107 1.66 -3.48 -18.11
C LYS A 107 0.25 -2.92 -17.94
N ASN A 108 0.03 -1.71 -18.45
CA ASN A 108 -1.28 -1.06 -18.62
C ASN A 108 -2.08 -0.78 -17.33
N PHE A 109 -1.54 -1.03 -16.14
CA PHE A 109 -2.26 -0.78 -14.88
C PHE A 109 -2.54 0.70 -14.57
N LYS A 110 -1.84 1.62 -15.24
CA LYS A 110 -1.95 3.06 -15.01
C LYS A 110 -3.14 3.72 -15.73
N GLN A 111 -3.95 2.94 -16.44
CA GLN A 111 -5.04 3.46 -17.28
C GLN A 111 -6.32 3.75 -16.49
N GLU A 112 -6.56 3.02 -15.40
CA GLU A 112 -7.81 3.08 -14.65
C GLU A 112 -7.53 3.34 -13.16
N PHE A 113 -8.32 4.24 -12.57
CA PHE A 113 -8.20 4.64 -11.17
C PHE A 113 -9.57 4.78 -10.52
N PHE A 114 -9.64 4.43 -9.23
CA PHE A 114 -10.76 4.73 -8.36
C PHE A 114 -10.41 5.92 -7.47
N ARG A 115 -11.39 6.80 -7.26
CA ARG A 115 -11.33 7.83 -6.23
C ARG A 115 -11.90 7.25 -4.94
N VAL A 116 -11.05 7.07 -3.94
CA VAL A 116 -11.44 6.61 -2.60
C VAL A 116 -11.74 7.83 -1.75
N LEU A 117 -12.91 7.83 -1.13
CA LEU A 117 -13.39 8.90 -0.27
C LEU A 117 -14.12 8.29 0.93
N PRO A 118 -13.99 8.90 2.13
CA PRO A 118 -14.62 8.38 3.32
C PRO A 118 -16.13 8.55 3.24
N THR A 119 -16.88 7.55 3.70
CA THR A 119 -18.35 7.63 3.78
C THR A 119 -18.80 8.50 4.95
N GLU A 120 -18.02 8.55 6.04
CA GLU A 120 -18.22 9.45 7.17
C GLU A 120 -16.99 10.34 7.36
N VAL A 121 -17.18 11.65 7.49
CA VAL A 121 -16.08 12.64 7.64
C VAL A 121 -15.67 12.80 9.11
N ASP A 122 -16.15 11.93 10.02
CA ASP A 122 -15.76 11.97 11.42
C ASP A 122 -14.39 11.30 11.61
N PRO A 123 -13.32 12.04 11.96
CA PRO A 123 -11.98 11.50 12.14
C PRO A 123 -11.87 10.49 13.30
N LEU A 124 -12.90 10.38 14.14
CA LEU A 124 -13.02 9.39 15.22
C LEU A 124 -13.61 8.06 14.73
N LYS A 125 -14.32 8.06 13.60
CA LYS A 125 -14.97 6.86 13.02
C LYS A 125 -14.36 6.45 11.68
N ASP A 126 -13.65 7.35 11.02
CA ASP A 126 -12.98 7.09 9.76
C ASP A 126 -11.70 6.27 9.97
N GLU A 127 -11.86 4.96 10.02
CA GLU A 127 -10.76 4.00 10.09
C GLU A 127 -9.99 3.88 8.77
N VAL A 128 -10.47 4.46 7.67
CA VAL A 128 -9.79 4.38 6.36
C VAL A 128 -8.69 5.44 6.27
N PHE A 129 -8.98 6.66 6.73
CA PHE A 129 -8.04 7.78 6.66
C PHE A 129 -7.40 8.10 8.00
N HIS A 130 -7.98 7.70 9.13
CA HIS A 130 -7.52 8.10 10.48
C HIS A 130 -7.34 6.91 11.44
N PHE A 131 -6.43 7.07 12.40
CA PHE A 131 -6.27 6.20 13.57
C PHE A 131 -6.27 7.08 14.82
N GLY A 132 -7.36 7.06 15.59
CA GLY A 132 -7.45 7.82 16.84
C GLY A 132 -7.14 9.32 16.68
N ARG A 133 -7.56 9.92 15.54
CA ARG A 133 -7.32 11.32 15.08
C ARG A 133 -6.06 11.61 14.26
N LEU A 134 -5.12 10.67 14.10
CA LEU A 134 -3.94 10.87 13.25
C LEU A 134 -4.19 10.30 11.83
N PRO A 135 -3.75 10.97 10.75
CA PRO A 135 -3.87 10.41 9.41
C PRO A 135 -3.06 9.12 9.31
N ARG A 136 -3.67 8.02 8.86
CA ARG A 136 -3.01 6.72 8.71
C ARG A 136 -1.87 6.76 7.69
N LEU A 137 -1.98 7.66 6.71
CA LEU A 137 -1.03 7.84 5.61
C LEU A 137 -1.00 9.33 5.20
N PRO A 138 0.13 9.86 4.72
CA PRO A 138 0.23 11.24 4.24
C PRO A 138 -0.49 11.38 2.89
N LEU A 139 -1.74 11.85 2.89
CA LEU A 139 -2.65 11.89 1.73
C LEU A 139 -2.13 12.74 0.54
N TYR A 140 -1.22 13.67 0.80
CA TYR A 140 -0.65 14.58 -0.20
C TYR A 140 0.87 14.65 -0.04
N TRP A 141 1.56 15.00 -1.12
CA TRP A 141 2.99 15.31 -1.10
C TRP A 141 3.25 16.53 -0.20
N GLN A 142 4.31 16.49 0.60
CA GLN A 142 4.91 17.67 1.25
C GLN A 142 6.16 18.09 0.51
#